data_AF-A0A1V3BVP8-F1
#
_entry.id   AF-A0A1V3BVP8-F1
#
_cell.length_a   1.000
_cell.length_b   1.000
_cell.length_c   1.000
_cell.angle_alpha   90.00
_cell.angle_beta   90.00
_cell.angle_gamma   90.00
#
_symmetry.space_group_name_H-M   'P 1'
#
loop_
_entity.id
_entity.type
_entity.pdbx_description
1 polymer ?
#
loop_
_entity_poly.entity_id
_entity_poly.type
_entity_poly.pdbx_seq_one_letter_code
_entity_poly.pdbx_strand_id
1 'polypeptide(L)'
;MTEPDPTPTLRFDRKAFKRLRTERNLSREALARLIDTRPTSPLVADWEAGWSAPQLRNIGRLARALECDPADLLEWSTDEVTPRERREAAAERDAAEG
;
A
#
# COMPACT_ATOMS: atom_id res chain seq x y z
N MET A 1 11.08 19.42 29.09
CA MET A 1 10.44 18.12 28.78
C MET A 1 10.68 17.88 27.30
N THR A 2 11.52 16.92 26.95
CA THR A 2 11.74 16.52 25.56
C THR A 2 10.61 15.57 25.18
N GLU A 3 9.93 15.79 24.06
CA GLU A 3 8.94 14.83 23.55
C GLU A 3 9.63 13.47 23.32
N PRO A 4 8.94 12.35 23.62
CA PRO A 4 9.49 11.03 23.36
C PRO A 4 9.70 10.83 21.86
N ASP A 5 10.80 10.16 21.50
CA ASP A 5 11.09 9.77 20.12
C ASP A 5 9.93 8.93 19.56
N PRO A 6 9.43 9.20 18.34
CA PRO A 6 8.32 8.45 17.77
C PRO A 6 8.63 6.95 17.69
N THR A 7 7.70 6.13 18.17
CA THR A 7 7.87 4.67 18.15
C THR A 7 7.84 4.15 16.71
N PRO A 8 8.86 3.42 16.25
CA PRO A 8 8.89 2.91 14.88
C PRO A 8 7.78 1.88 14.65
N THR A 9 7.11 2.00 13.51
CA THR A 9 6.03 1.09 13.06
C THR A 9 6.35 0.49 11.70
N LEU A 10 5.77 -0.68 11.40
CA LEU A 10 5.85 -1.26 10.06
C LEU A 10 4.77 -0.68 9.15
N ARG A 11 5.17 -0.31 7.93
CA ARG A 11 4.29 0.21 6.89
C ARG A 11 4.48 -0.52 5.57
N PHE A 12 3.50 -0.39 4.69
CA PHE A 12 3.58 -0.92 3.34
C PHE A 12 4.52 -0.07 2.49
N ASP A 13 5.58 -0.70 1.97
CA ASP A 13 6.53 -0.04 1.08
C ASP A 13 5.98 -0.06 -0.36
N ARG A 14 5.31 1.02 -0.74
CA ARG A 14 4.77 1.20 -2.11
C ARG A 14 5.85 1.22 -3.19
N LYS A 15 7.08 1.64 -2.86
CA LYS A 15 8.19 1.70 -3.83
C LYS A 15 8.73 0.29 -4.08
N ALA A 16 8.99 -0.48 -3.03
CA ALA A 16 9.38 -1.89 -3.15
C ALA A 16 8.30 -2.70 -3.87
N PHE A 17 7.04 -2.49 -3.52
CA PHE A 17 5.91 -3.14 -4.19
C PHE A 17 5.88 -2.86 -5.70
N LYS A 18 5.93 -1.59 -6.11
CA LYS A 18 5.92 -1.21 -7.53
C LYS A 18 7.09 -1.83 -8.27
N ARG A 19 8.28 -1.78 -7.67
CA ARG A 19 9.50 -2.38 -8.23
C ARG A 19 9.32 -3.88 -8.45
N LEU A 20 8.95 -4.63 -7.41
CA LEU A 20 8.74 -6.08 -7.47
C LEU A 20 7.72 -6.46 -8.54
N ARG A 21 6.58 -5.74 -8.61
CA ARG A 21 5.58 -5.98 -9.66
C ARG A 21 6.17 -5.81 -11.06
N THR A 22 6.95 -4.74 -11.29
CA THR A 22 7.58 -4.50 -12.60
C THR A 22 8.67 -5.50 -12.95
N GLU A 23 9.48 -5.94 -11.97
CA GLU A 23 10.50 -6.97 -12.16
C GLU A 23 9.89 -8.33 -12.52
N ARG A 24 8.66 -8.60 -12.05
CA ARG A 24 7.86 -9.79 -12.42
C ARG A 24 7.07 -9.61 -13.72
N ASN A 25 7.23 -8.49 -14.42
CA ASN A 25 6.51 -8.17 -15.66
C ASN A 25 4.98 -8.22 -15.54
N LEU A 26 4.44 -7.95 -14.35
CA LEU A 26 3.00 -8.01 -14.11
C LEU A 26 2.37 -6.65 -14.39
N SER A 27 1.31 -6.60 -15.23
CA SER A 27 0.44 -5.42 -15.27
C SER A 27 -0.33 -5.26 -13.96
N ARG A 28 -0.93 -4.09 -13.73
CA ARG A 28 -1.80 -3.89 -12.56
C ARG A 28 -3.02 -4.81 -12.61
N GLU A 29 -3.63 -5.00 -13.78
CA GLU A 29 -4.77 -5.91 -13.91
C GLU A 29 -4.37 -7.38 -13.74
N ALA A 30 -3.18 -7.75 -14.25
CA ALA A 30 -2.64 -9.10 -14.08
C ALA A 30 -2.42 -9.42 -12.60
N LEU A 31 -1.81 -8.50 -11.85
CA LEU A 31 -1.64 -8.67 -10.41
C LEU A 31 -2.99 -8.72 -9.70
N ALA A 32 -3.93 -7.84 -10.04
CA ALA A 32 -5.27 -7.84 -9.45
C ALA A 32 -5.98 -9.20 -9.61
N ARG A 33 -5.86 -9.83 -10.79
CA ARG A 33 -6.35 -11.19 -11.05
C ARG A 33 -5.67 -12.23 -10.16
N LEU A 34 -4.35 -12.15 -10.00
CA LEU A 34 -3.58 -13.12 -9.19
C LEU A 34 -3.94 -13.10 -7.71
N ILE A 35 -4.26 -11.93 -7.16
CA ILE A 35 -4.63 -11.79 -5.74
C ILE A 35 -6.14 -11.96 -5.47
N ASP A 36 -6.88 -12.47 -6.47
CA ASP A 36 -8.33 -12.68 -6.41
C ASP A 36 -9.10 -11.39 -6.09
N THR A 37 -8.73 -10.32 -6.81
CA THR A 37 -9.45 -9.05 -6.81
C THR A 37 -9.99 -8.77 -8.22
N ARG A 38 -10.99 -7.89 -8.32
CA ARG A 38 -11.56 -7.53 -9.63
C ARG A 38 -10.45 -6.95 -10.52
N PRO A 39 -10.29 -7.38 -11.78
CA PRO A 39 -9.21 -6.92 -12.66
C PRO A 39 -9.19 -5.41 -12.90
N THR A 40 -10.37 -4.78 -12.87
CA THR A 40 -10.58 -3.35 -13.02
C THR A 40 -10.51 -2.59 -11.69
N SER A 41 -10.08 -3.25 -10.62
CA SER A 41 -10.00 -2.63 -9.30
C SER A 41 -8.90 -1.55 -9.27
N PRO A 42 -9.19 -0.34 -8.77
CA PRO A 42 -8.18 0.71 -8.63
C PRO A 42 -7.15 0.40 -7.52
N LEU A 43 -7.37 -0.64 -6.70
CA LEU A 43 -6.57 -0.93 -5.50
C LEU A 43 -5.07 -1.00 -5.76
N VAL A 44 -4.63 -1.70 -6.82
CA VAL A 44 -3.21 -1.81 -7.13
C VAL A 44 -2.61 -0.44 -7.48
N ALA A 45 -3.34 0.39 -8.23
CA ALA A 45 -2.90 1.74 -8.57
C ALA A 45 -2.88 2.63 -7.32
N ASP A 46 -3.89 2.54 -6.47
CA ASP A 46 -4.00 3.30 -5.22
C ASP A 46 -2.87 2.95 -4.25
N TRP A 47 -2.50 1.67 -4.14
CA TRP A 47 -1.39 1.22 -3.32
C TRP A 47 -0.05 1.74 -3.83
N GLU A 48 0.20 1.73 -5.14
CA GLU A 48 1.42 2.26 -5.73
C GLU A 48 1.54 3.78 -5.58
N ALA A 49 0.41 4.49 -5.68
CA ALA A 49 0.36 5.93 -5.47
C ALA A 49 0.39 6.31 -3.98
N GLY A 50 0.08 5.37 -3.08
CA GLY A 50 -0.04 5.59 -1.64
C GLY A 50 -1.32 6.30 -1.22
N TRP A 51 -2.35 6.27 -2.07
CA TRP A 51 -3.69 6.74 -1.71
C TRP A 51 -4.37 5.82 -0.69
N SER A 52 -4.01 4.54 -0.71
CA SER A 52 -4.41 3.58 0.31
C SER A 52 -3.28 2.58 0.56
N ALA A 53 -3.43 1.79 1.63
CA ALA A 53 -2.52 0.69 1.94
C ALA A 53 -3.28 -0.64 1.92
N PRO A 54 -2.65 -1.73 1.46
CA PRO A 54 -3.25 -3.05 1.53
C PRO A 54 -3.43 -3.49 2.99
N GLN A 55 -4.53 -4.17 3.27
CA GLN A 55 -4.75 -4.82 4.56
C GLN A 55 -3.83 -6.05 4.69
N LEU A 56 -3.55 -6.50 5.91
CA LEU A 56 -2.60 -7.59 6.17
C LEU A 56 -2.91 -8.88 5.36
N ARG A 57 -4.18 -9.24 5.19
CA ARG A 57 -4.57 -10.39 4.34
C ARG A 57 -4.14 -10.23 2.88
N ASN A 58 -4.08 -8.99 2.37
CA ASN A 58 -3.65 -8.70 1.02
C ASN A 58 -2.13 -8.71 0.91
N ILE A 59 -1.38 -8.35 1.97
CA ILE A 59 0.08 -8.50 1.99
C ILE A 59 0.49 -9.94 1.71
N GLY A 60 -0.11 -10.92 2.39
CA GLY A 60 0.18 -12.34 2.15
C GLY A 60 -0.15 -12.79 0.72
N ARG A 61 -1.26 -12.29 0.15
CA ARG A 61 -1.63 -12.56 -1.26
C ARG A 61 -0.66 -11.93 -2.24
N LEU A 62 -0.22 -10.70 -1.99
CA LEU A 62 0.75 -9.97 -2.79
C LEU A 62 2.11 -10.68 -2.78
N ALA A 63 2.60 -11.07 -1.60
CA ALA A 63 3.87 -11.80 -1.46
C ALA A 63 3.86 -13.11 -2.27
N ARG A 64 2.76 -13.86 -2.18
CA ARG A 64 2.56 -15.07 -2.99
C ARG A 64 2.52 -14.78 -4.50
N ALA A 65 1.81 -13.73 -4.91
CA ALA A 65 1.68 -13.37 -6.33
C ALA A 65 2.96 -12.78 -6.94
N LEU A 66 3.81 -12.17 -6.12
CA LEU A 66 5.08 -11.56 -6.51
C LEU A 66 6.28 -12.49 -6.31
N GLU A 67 6.07 -13.66 -5.70
CA GLU A 67 7.12 -14.62 -5.36
C GLU A 67 8.23 -13.94 -4.54
N CYS A 68 7.84 -13.30 -3.43
CA CYS A 68 8.73 -12.64 -2.49
C CYS A 68 8.32 -12.92 -1.03
N ASP A 69 9.17 -12.55 -0.07
CA ASP A 69 8.80 -12.60 1.34
C ASP A 69 7.84 -11.44 1.67
N PRO A 70 6.83 -11.61 2.54
CA PRO A 70 6.00 -10.51 3.00
C PRO A 70 6.76 -9.31 3.58
N ALA A 71 7.92 -9.55 4.20
CA ALA A 71 8.77 -8.49 4.72
C ALA A 71 9.37 -7.61 3.61
N ASP A 72 9.53 -8.12 2.39
CA ASP A 72 10.01 -7.33 1.24
C ASP A 72 9.00 -6.26 0.79
N LEU A 73 7.76 -6.34 1.27
CA LEU A 73 6.68 -5.38 1.02
C LEU A 73 6.49 -4.38 2.15
N LEU A 74 7.34 -4.43 3.18
CA LEU A 74 7.22 -3.64 4.39
C LEU A 74 8.49 -2.82 4.66
N GLU A 75 8.31 -1.62 5.22
CA GLU A 75 9.39 -0.77 5.68
C GLU A 75 9.15 -0.28 7.11
N TRP A 76 10.24 -0.02 7.84
CA TRP A 76 10.18 0.67 9.12
C TRP A 76 9.95 2.16 8.90
N SER A 77 9.00 2.73 9.63
CA SER A 77 8.64 4.14 9.57
C SER A 77 8.46 4.71 10.96
N THR A 78 9.07 5.86 11.21
CA THR A 78 8.84 6.69 12.41
C THR A 78 7.73 7.72 12.19
N ASP A 79 7.26 7.84 10.94
CA ASP A 79 6.20 8.78 10.59
C ASP A 79 4.85 8.28 11.13
N GLU A 80 4.13 9.12 11.87
CA GLU A 80 2.80 8.85 12.44
C GLU A 80 1.69 9.38 11.50
N VAL A 81 1.56 8.89 10.26
CA VAL A 81 0.30 9.10 9.50
C VAL A 81 -0.91 8.61 10.31
N THR A 82 -1.62 9.56 10.89
CA THR A 82 -2.76 9.33 11.74
C THR A 82 -3.97 8.89 10.90
N PRO A 83 -4.91 8.10 11.45
CA PRO A 83 -6.19 7.83 10.80
C PRO A 83 -6.97 9.10 10.40
N ARG A 84 -6.67 10.24 11.05
CA ARG A 84 -7.24 11.56 10.77
C ARG A 84 -6.74 12.13 9.45
N GLU A 85 -5.43 12.16 9.23
CA GLU A 85 -4.84 12.67 7.98
C GLU A 85 -5.30 11.86 6.76
N ARG A 86 -5.50 10.53 6.93
CA ARG A 86 -6.09 9.68 5.89
C ARG A 86 -7.56 9.98 5.61
N ARG A 87 -8.33 10.38 6.63
CA ARG A 87 -9.74 10.78 6.47
C ARG A 87 -9.87 12.16 5.85
N GLU A 88 -9.00 13.10 6.23
CA GLU A 88 -8.96 14.44 5.65
C GLU A 88 -8.57 14.36 4.17
N ALA A 89 -7.54 13.59 3.82
CA ALA A 89 -7.17 13.34 2.43
C ALA A 89 -8.26 12.64 1.61
N ALA A 90 -9.09 11.78 2.23
CA ALA A 90 -10.23 11.14 1.57
C ALA A 90 -11.41 12.11 1.39
N ALA A 91 -11.73 12.90 2.41
CA ALA A 91 -12.83 13.88 2.36
C ALA A 91 -12.55 15.02 1.37
N GLU A 92 -11.29 15.44 1.22
CA GLU A 92 -10.90 16.45 0.25
C GLU A 92 -11.08 15.98 -1.20
N ARG A 93 -11.05 14.67 -1.44
CA ARG A 93 -11.36 14.07 -2.75
C ARG A 93 -12.86 14.04 -3.05
N ASP A 94 -13.67 13.65 -2.06
CA ASP A 94 -15.13 13.70 -2.19
C ASP A 94 -15.62 15.15 -2.45
N ALA A 95 -14.90 16.15 -1.94
CA ALA A 95 -15.17 17.56 -2.18
C ALA A 95 -14.66 18.09 -3.54
N ALA A 96 -13.65 17.47 -4.15
CA ALA A 96 -13.06 17.89 -5.42
C ALA A 96 -13.72 17.26 -6.67
N GLU A 97 -14.48 16.18 -6.49
CA GLU A 97 -15.25 15.51 -7.55
C GLU A 97 -16.73 15.95 -7.61
N GLY A 98 -17.13 16.95 -6.79
CA GLY A 98 -18.51 17.48 -6.68
C GLY A 98 -18.76 18.80 -7.41
#